data_AF-A0A4U0FAT6-F1
#
_entry.id   AF-A0A4U0FAT6-F1
#
_cell.length_a   1.000
_cell.length_b   1.000
_cell.length_c   1.000
_cell.angle_alpha   90.00
_cell.angle_beta   90.00
_cell.angle_gamma   90.00
#
_symmetry.space_group_name_H-M   'P 1'
#
loop_
_entity.id
_entity.type
_entity.pdbx_description
1 polymer ?
#
loop_
_entity_poly.entity_id
_entity_poly.type
_entity_poly.pdbx_seq_one_letter_code
_entity_poly.pdbx_strand_id
1 'polypeptide(L)'
;MKKIKQPGDNFSLKTKKSEDPLVMQWINTQTNLMDSIRYLIENEIRSNGVRNLQAIIPTERSGLPSSPSFSQASASTIPPAASHETAAAHEPEPADEEEFDDEDIEAWI
;
A
#
# COMPACT_ATOMS: atom_id res chain seq x y z
N MET A 1 -18.74 -20.09 -20.36
CA MET A 1 -18.59 -18.69 -19.90
C MET A 1 -17.51 -18.64 -18.84
N LYS A 2 -16.61 -17.63 -18.85
CA LYS A 2 -15.62 -17.46 -17.77
C LYS A 2 -16.40 -17.07 -16.51
N LYS A 3 -16.12 -17.72 -15.37
CA LYS A 3 -16.74 -17.37 -14.08
C LYS A 3 -16.40 -15.91 -13.76
N ILE A 4 -17.41 -15.12 -13.40
CA ILE A 4 -17.22 -13.74 -12.92
C ILE A 4 -16.62 -13.82 -11.51
N LYS A 5 -15.49 -13.13 -11.30
CA LYS A 5 -14.85 -13.06 -9.98
C LYS A 5 -15.56 -12.06 -9.09
N GLN A 6 -15.69 -12.40 -7.81
CA GLN A 6 -16.22 -11.54 -6.76
C GLN A 6 -15.09 -10.94 -5.92
N PRO A 7 -15.33 -9.84 -5.18
CA PRO A 7 -14.39 -9.35 -4.18
C PRO A 7 -14.01 -10.46 -3.21
N GLY A 8 -12.71 -10.59 -2.91
CA GLY A 8 -12.16 -11.68 -2.08
C GLY A 8 -11.77 -12.95 -2.86
N ASP A 9 -12.15 -13.07 -4.13
CA ASP A 9 -11.71 -14.19 -4.95
C ASP A 9 -10.20 -14.14 -5.24
N ASN A 10 -9.56 -15.30 -5.19
CA ASN A 10 -8.14 -15.44 -5.49
C ASN A 10 -7.86 -15.22 -6.98
N PHE A 11 -6.78 -14.51 -7.30
CA PHE A 11 -6.18 -14.50 -8.64
C PHE A 11 -4.74 -14.99 -8.56
N SER A 12 -4.32 -15.81 -9.53
CA SER A 12 -2.97 -16.34 -9.59
C SER A 12 -2.20 -15.67 -10.72
N LEU A 13 -1.05 -15.08 -10.40
CA LEU A 13 -0.10 -14.54 -11.35
C LEU A 13 1.14 -15.45 -11.37
N LYS A 14 1.54 -15.90 -12.57
CA LYS A 14 2.75 -16.70 -12.77
C LYS A 14 3.60 -16.04 -13.85
N THR A 15 4.84 -15.71 -13.52
CA THR A 15 5.81 -15.17 -14.46
C THR A 15 6.32 -16.25 -15.42
N LYS A 16 6.78 -15.83 -16.60
CA LYS A 16 7.40 -16.74 -17.57
C LYS A 16 8.88 -16.95 -17.24
N LYS A 17 9.49 -18.02 -17.75
CA LYS A 17 10.94 -18.24 -17.62
C LYS A 17 11.74 -17.22 -18.44
N SER A 18 11.15 -16.73 -19.53
CA SER A 18 11.70 -15.72 -20.42
C SER A 18 11.15 -14.32 -20.11
N GLU A 19 10.78 -14.06 -18.85
CA GLU A 19 10.31 -12.73 -18.45
C GLU A 19 11.45 -11.72 -18.57
N ASP A 20 11.11 -10.47 -18.88
CA ASP A 20 12.10 -9.40 -18.97
C ASP A 20 12.77 -9.19 -17.59
N PRO A 21 14.12 -9.12 -17.52
CA PRO A 21 14.82 -8.91 -16.26
C PRO A 21 14.38 -7.66 -15.50
N LEU A 22 14.00 -6.58 -16.18
CA LEU A 22 13.50 -5.36 -15.55
C LEU A 22 12.12 -5.56 -14.93
N VAL A 23 11.27 -6.37 -15.56
CA VAL A 23 9.98 -6.77 -14.96
C VAL A 23 10.24 -7.57 -13.69
N MET A 24 11.17 -8.52 -13.72
CA MET A 24 11.54 -9.29 -12.53
C MET A 24 12.15 -8.41 -11.44
N GLN A 25 13.00 -7.46 -11.79
CA GLN A 25 13.57 -6.50 -10.85
C GLN A 25 12.47 -5.63 -10.22
N TRP A 26 11.55 -5.10 -11.02
CA TRP A 26 10.42 -4.32 -10.52
C TRP A 26 9.54 -5.14 -9.58
N ILE A 27 9.24 -6.41 -9.89
CA ILE A 27 8.48 -7.29 -8.99
C ILE A 27 9.19 -7.44 -7.64
N ASN A 28 10.50 -7.69 -7.68
CA ASN A 28 11.30 -7.95 -6.48
C ASN A 28 11.55 -6.69 -5.63
N THR A 29 11.35 -5.48 -6.16
CA THR A 29 11.49 -4.25 -5.37
C THR A 29 10.22 -3.90 -4.59
N GLN A 30 9.11 -4.59 -4.83
CA GLN A 30 7.85 -4.30 -4.14
C GLN A 30 7.82 -4.93 -2.75
N THR A 31 7.49 -4.14 -1.73
CA THR A 31 7.19 -4.64 -0.39
C THR A 31 5.80 -5.27 -0.31
N ASN A 32 4.85 -4.79 -1.12
CA ASN A 32 3.52 -5.35 -1.29
C ASN A 32 3.11 -5.38 -2.77
N LEU A 33 3.41 -6.50 -3.44
CA LEU A 33 3.12 -6.67 -4.87
C LEU A 33 1.62 -6.54 -5.20
N MET A 34 0.75 -7.01 -4.32
CA MET A 34 -0.70 -7.03 -4.58
C MET A 34 -1.29 -5.63 -4.60
N ASP A 35 -0.81 -4.76 -3.71
CA ASP A 35 -1.22 -3.37 -3.69
C ASP A 35 -0.66 -2.57 -4.88
N SER A 36 0.62 -2.79 -5.22
CA SER A 36 1.21 -2.22 -6.43
C SER A 36 0.43 -2.61 -7.69
N ILE A 37 0.00 -3.87 -7.81
CA ILE A 37 -0.84 -4.31 -8.93
C ILE A 37 -2.22 -3.63 -8.91
N ARG A 38 -2.85 -3.50 -7.74
CA ARG A 38 -4.15 -2.81 -7.59
C ARG A 38 -4.05 -1.36 -8.07
N TYR A 39 -3.02 -0.65 -7.63
CA TYR A 39 -2.75 0.72 -8.07
C TYR A 39 -2.63 0.84 -9.60
N LEU A 40 -1.88 -0.08 -10.24
CA LEU A 40 -1.74 -0.09 -11.70
C LEU A 40 -3.07 -0.36 -12.42
N ILE A 41 -3.90 -1.25 -11.90
CA ILE A 41 -5.24 -1.54 -12.43
C ILE A 41 -6.14 -0.31 -12.30
N GLU A 42 -6.17 0.33 -11.13
CA GLU A 42 -6.95 1.55 -10.90
C GLU A 42 -6.51 2.68 -11.82
N ASN A 43 -5.21 2.82 -12.07
CA ASN A 43 -4.68 3.82 -12.98
C ASN A 43 -5.13 3.59 -14.44
N GLU A 44 -5.18 2.34 -14.89
CA GLU A 44 -5.74 2.00 -16.20
C GLU A 44 -7.24 2.32 -16.26
N ILE A 45 -8.00 1.93 -15.24
CA ILE A 45 -9.45 2.20 -15.17
C ILE A 45 -9.73 3.70 -15.17
N ARG A 46 -8.95 4.49 -14.42
CA ARG A 46 -9.09 5.95 -14.38
C ARG A 46 -8.83 6.59 -15.74
N SER A 47 -7.80 6.12 -16.45
CA SER A 47 -7.35 6.73 -17.70
C SER A 47 -8.17 6.27 -18.91
N ASN A 48 -8.66 5.04 -18.89
CA ASN A 48 -9.21 4.37 -20.07
C ASN A 48 -10.54 3.64 -19.84
N GLY A 49 -11.03 3.60 -18.59
CA GLY A 49 -12.21 2.82 -18.20
C GLY A 49 -11.94 1.32 -18.10
N VAL A 50 -13.00 0.56 -17.81
CA VAL A 50 -12.93 -0.91 -17.73
C VAL A 50 -12.96 -1.50 -19.14
N ARG A 51 -11.85 -2.09 -19.59
CA ARG A 51 -11.71 -2.68 -20.93
C ARG A 51 -10.76 -3.88 -20.95
N ASN A 52 -10.85 -4.69 -22.01
CA ASN A 52 -9.93 -5.80 -22.21
C ASN A 52 -8.59 -5.30 -22.79
N LEU A 53 -7.59 -5.10 -21.93
CA LEU A 53 -6.25 -4.66 -22.33
C LEU A 53 -5.61 -5.52 -23.42
N GLN A 54 -5.83 -6.84 -23.42
CA GLN A 54 -5.23 -7.74 -24.42
C GLN A 54 -5.72 -7.45 -25.86
N ALA A 55 -6.87 -6.82 -26.03
CA ALA A 55 -7.40 -6.46 -27.34
C ALA A 55 -6.75 -5.19 -27.93
N ILE A 56 -5.98 -4.45 -27.11
CA ILE A 56 -5.51 -3.10 -27.44
C ILE A 56 -3.97 -3.04 -27.41
N ILE A 57 -3.34 -3.80 -26.53
CA ILE A 57 -1.88 -3.85 -26.45
C ILE A 57 -1.30 -4.77 -27.53
N PRO A 58 -0.15 -4.41 -28.14
CA PRO A 58 0.54 -5.28 -29.08
C PRO A 58 0.90 -6.64 -28.48
N THR A 59 0.77 -7.69 -29.29
CA THR A 59 1.15 -9.06 -28.91
C THR A 59 2.67 -9.20 -28.75
N GLU A 60 3.42 -8.52 -29.61
CA GLU A 60 4.87 -8.40 -29.51
C GLU A 60 5.22 -7.02 -28.94
N ARG A 61 5.87 -7.02 -27.78
CA ARG A 61 6.38 -5.80 -27.16
C ARG A 61 7.88 -5.82 -27.33
N SER A 62 8.43 -4.86 -28.08
CA SER A 62 9.87 -4.61 -28.07
C SER A 62 10.29 -4.41 -26.62
N GLY A 63 11.30 -5.16 -26.16
CA GLY A 63 11.70 -5.22 -24.75
C GLY A 63 11.88 -3.82 -24.13
N LEU A 64 11.71 -3.75 -22.82
CA LEU A 64 11.87 -2.47 -22.12
C LEU A 64 13.27 -1.92 -22.42
N PRO A 65 13.40 -0.62 -22.74
CA PRO A 65 14.70 -0.07 -23.07
C PRO A 65 15.63 -0.28 -21.88
N SER A 66 16.73 -1.00 -22.12
CA SER A 66 17.84 -1.14 -21.18
C SER A 66 18.50 0.24 -21.03
N SER A 67 17.95 1.09 -20.18
CA SER A 67 18.55 2.40 -19.87
C SER A 67 19.19 2.37 -18.49
N PRO A 68 20.32 3.07 -18.30
CA PRO A 68 21.28 2.80 -17.25
C PRO A 68 20.73 3.27 -15.91
N SER A 69 20.94 2.46 -14.87
CA SER A 69 20.96 2.84 -13.46
C SER A 69 20.10 4.04 -13.10
N PHE A 70 18.83 3.81 -12.77
CA PHE A 70 18.14 4.71 -11.84
C PHE A 70 18.90 4.60 -10.52
N SER A 71 19.90 5.46 -10.35
CA SER A 71 20.65 5.61 -9.11
C SER A 71 19.64 5.90 -8.03
N GLN A 72 19.48 4.91 -7.14
CA GLN A 72 18.69 5.00 -5.94
C GLN A 72 19.32 6.13 -5.11
N ALA A 73 18.76 7.33 -5.20
CA ALA A 73 19.10 8.41 -4.30
C ALA A 73 18.62 7.97 -2.91
N SER A 74 19.56 7.45 -2.14
CA SER A 74 19.42 7.19 -0.70
C SER A 74 19.08 8.50 -0.01
N ALA A 75 17.79 8.77 0.22
CA ALA A 75 17.36 9.76 1.19
C ALA A 75 17.43 9.14 2.59
N SER A 76 18.65 8.89 3.06
CA SER A 76 18.93 8.84 4.50
C SER A 76 18.95 10.28 4.99
N THR A 77 17.94 10.70 5.76
CA THR A 77 18.10 11.63 6.90
C THR A 77 16.87 11.49 7.79
N ILE A 78 16.87 10.50 8.68
CA ILE A 78 16.14 10.61 9.94
C ILE A 78 17.13 11.31 10.89
N PRO A 79 16.89 12.56 11.32
CA PRO A 79 17.72 13.15 12.35
C PRO A 79 17.44 12.47 13.71
N PRO A 80 18.47 12.04 14.45
CA PRO A 80 18.30 11.57 15.82
C PRO A 80 18.25 12.74 16.81
N ALA A 81 17.30 12.64 17.74
CA ALA A 81 17.31 13.11 19.13
C ALA A 81 17.64 14.59 19.45
N ALA A 82 16.67 15.28 20.06
CA ALA A 82 16.96 16.28 21.08
C ALA A 82 15.96 16.13 22.24
N SER A 83 16.47 15.56 23.32
CA SER A 83 15.91 15.46 24.64
C SER A 83 15.47 16.84 25.16
N HIS A 84 14.23 16.95 25.64
CA HIS A 84 13.83 18.03 26.55
C HIS A 84 13.26 17.38 27.81
N GLU A 85 14.16 17.13 28.75
CA GLU A 85 13.85 16.92 30.15
C GLU A 85 14.25 18.21 30.87
N THR A 86 13.30 18.91 31.48
CA THR A 86 13.55 19.84 32.58
C THR A 86 12.28 19.97 33.41
N ALA A 87 12.43 19.61 34.68
CA ALA A 87 11.44 19.64 35.74
C ALA A 87 11.00 21.07 36.11
N ALA A 88 9.74 21.23 36.52
CA ALA A 88 9.34 21.94 37.76
C ALA A 88 7.80 22.03 37.91
N ALA A 89 7.30 21.30 38.91
CA ALA A 89 6.15 21.56 39.78
C ALA A 89 5.10 22.63 39.39
N HIS A 90 3.87 22.18 39.11
CA HIS A 90 2.65 22.85 39.60
C HIS A 90 1.50 21.84 39.71
N GLU A 91 1.22 21.45 40.96
CA GLU A 91 0.02 20.74 41.39
C GLU A 91 -1.00 21.79 41.85
N PRO A 92 -2.24 21.72 41.34
CA PRO A 92 -3.39 21.84 42.22
C PRO A 92 -4.44 20.75 41.93
N GLU A 93 -4.70 19.94 42.96
CA GLU A 93 -5.98 19.38 43.48
C GLU A 93 -7.18 19.02 42.57
N PRO A 94 -8.01 18.04 43.01
CA PRO A 94 -8.64 17.03 42.17
C PRO A 94 -9.89 17.54 41.44
N ALA A 95 -9.96 17.25 40.14
CA ALA A 95 -11.20 17.31 39.39
C ALA A 95 -11.91 15.96 39.55
N ASP A 96 -12.97 15.99 40.36
CA ASP A 96 -14.16 15.16 40.34
C ASP A 96 -13.99 13.69 39.91
N GLU A 97 -14.08 12.81 40.90
CA GLU A 97 -14.49 11.43 40.71
C GLU A 97 -15.88 11.45 40.04
N GLU A 98 -15.92 11.32 38.71
CA GLU A 98 -17.12 10.88 38.00
C GLU A 98 -17.45 9.48 38.53
N GLU A 99 -18.33 9.47 39.53
CA GLU A 99 -19.04 8.31 40.05
C GLU A 99 -19.71 7.63 38.86
N PHE A 100 -19.06 6.56 38.34
CA PHE A 100 -19.69 5.65 37.40
C PHE A 100 -20.85 4.99 38.15
N ASP A 101 -22.04 5.57 38.03
CA ASP A 101 -23.27 5.02 38.57
C ASP A 101 -23.58 3.71 37.83
N ASP A 102 -23.81 2.63 38.58
CA ASP A 102 -24.07 1.29 38.05
C ASP A 102 -25.40 1.22 37.25
N GLU A 103 -26.14 2.34 37.14
CA GLU A 103 -27.38 2.50 36.38
C GLU A 103 -27.19 2.67 34.85
N ASP A 104 -26.01 3.03 34.33
CA ASP A 104 -25.80 3.21 32.88
C ASP A 104 -25.61 1.89 32.10
N ILE A 105 -25.44 0.76 32.81
CA ILE A 105 -25.24 -0.58 32.21
C ILE A 105 -26.57 -1.21 31.75
N GLU A 106 -27.74 -0.72 32.21
CA GLU A 106 -29.04 -1.29 31.83
C GLU A 106 -29.61 -0.75 30.50
N ALA A 107 -29.02 0.29 29.90
CA ALA A 107 -29.56 0.92 28.70
C ALA A 107 -29.15 0.25 27.36
N TRP A 108 -28.30 -0.78 27.38
CA TRP A 108 -27.82 -1.45 26.15
C TRP A 108 -27.90 -2.99 26.21
N ILE A 109 -28.87 -3.52 26.95
CA ILE A 109 -29.38 -4.89 26.75
C ILE A 109 -30.13 -4.97 25.40
#